data_AF-A0A0Q6SE67-F1
#
_entry.id   AF-A0A0Q6SE67-F1
#
_cell.length_a   1.000
_cell.length_b   1.000
_cell.length_c   1.000
_cell.angle_alpha   90.00
_cell.angle_beta   90.00
_cell.angle_gamma   90.00
#
_symmetry.space_group_name_H-M   'P 1'
#
loop_
_entity.id
_entity.type
_entity.pdbx_description
1 polymer ?
#
loop_
_entity_poly.entity_id
_entity_poly.type
_entity_poly.pdbx_seq_one_letter_code
_entity_poly.pdbx_strand_id
1 'polypeptide(L)'
;MPRKPKKQRNAEQAERQQLVREDAKARCRPSRDDLARVLLWQMITAAQAQKDPDRALGKVRDSIVDDLERQGFDVRESENVFHELADRYSDGLYPFRPKRHLAPF
;
A
#
# COMPACT_ATOMS: atom_id res chain seq x y z
N MET A 1 -18.38 36.37 9.61
CA MET A 1 -19.12 35.23 10.20
C MET A 1 -18.26 34.60 11.29
N PRO A 2 -18.72 34.50 12.54
CA PRO A 2 -17.96 33.85 13.60
C PRO A 2 -17.70 32.37 13.24
N ARG A 3 -16.50 31.86 13.54
CA ARG A 3 -16.12 30.47 13.23
C ARG A 3 -17.04 29.52 14.01
N LYS A 4 -17.60 28.52 13.33
CA LYS A 4 -18.41 27.47 13.96
C LYS A 4 -17.62 26.80 15.11
N PRO A 5 -18.28 26.42 16.21
CA PRO A 5 -17.66 25.68 17.31
C PRO A 5 -16.90 24.44 16.83
N LYS A 6 -15.75 24.15 17.45
CA LYS A 6 -14.88 23.01 17.08
C LYS A 6 -15.64 21.68 17.01
N LYS A 7 -16.56 21.44 17.94
CA LYS A 7 -17.41 20.24 17.98
C LYS A 7 -18.28 20.09 16.73
N GLN A 8 -18.92 21.17 16.28
CA GLN A 8 -19.74 21.17 15.07
C GLN A 8 -18.87 20.93 13.83
N ARG A 9 -17.71 21.59 13.72
CA ARG A 9 -16.79 21.41 12.59
C ARG A 9 -16.28 19.97 12.48
N ASN A 10 -15.94 19.33 13.60
CA ASN A 10 -15.47 17.95 13.63
C ASN A 10 -16.58 16.97 13.23
N ALA A 11 -17.82 17.20 13.69
CA ALA A 11 -18.97 16.38 13.30
C ALA A 11 -19.23 16.45 11.78
N GLU A 12 -19.30 17.67 11.23
CA GLU A 12 -19.48 17.85 9.78
C GLU A 12 -18.31 17.25 8.97
N GLN A 13 -17.08 17.30 9.51
CA GLN A 13 -15.92 16.67 8.88
C GLN A 13 -16.02 15.13 8.90
N ALA A 14 -16.49 14.55 10.00
CA ALA A 14 -16.68 13.11 10.11
C ALA A 14 -17.76 12.62 9.11
N GLU A 15 -18.89 13.32 9.02
CA GLU A 15 -19.95 13.03 8.04
C GLU A 15 -19.42 13.11 6.60
N ARG A 16 -18.69 14.18 6.25
CA ARG A 16 -18.06 14.31 4.92
C ARG A 16 -17.10 13.16 4.62
N GLN A 17 -16.26 12.78 5.58
CA GLN A 17 -15.33 11.66 5.40
C GLN A 17 -16.06 10.32 5.26
N GLN A 18 -17.18 10.14 5.96
CA GLN A 18 -18.00 8.95 5.86
C GLN A 18 -18.61 8.83 4.46
N LEU A 19 -19.22 9.89 3.94
CA LEU A 19 -19.79 9.91 2.59
C LEU A 19 -18.74 9.61 1.51
N VAL A 20 -17.53 10.18 1.64
CA VAL A 20 -16.42 9.89 0.72
C VAL A 20 -16.02 8.40 0.77
N ARG A 21 -16.01 7.79 1.96
CA ARG A 21 -15.69 6.36 2.11
C ARG A 21 -16.79 5.47 1.54
N GLU A 22 -18.05 5.85 1.68
CA GLU A 22 -19.19 5.11 1.15
C GLU A 22 -19.24 5.17 -0.37
N ASP A 23 -19.07 6.36 -0.97
CA ASP A 23 -18.98 6.51 -2.42
C ASP A 23 -17.79 5.73 -3.01
N ALA A 24 -16.62 5.79 -2.34
CA ALA A 24 -15.46 5.00 -2.75
C ALA A 24 -15.74 3.48 -2.71
N LYS A 25 -16.44 2.99 -1.69
CA LYS A 25 -16.85 1.58 -1.59
C LYS A 25 -17.84 1.20 -2.68
N ALA A 26 -18.87 2.03 -2.92
CA ALA A 26 -19.89 1.79 -3.94
C ALA A 26 -19.28 1.72 -5.34
N ARG A 27 -18.24 2.52 -5.60
CA ARG A 27 -17.50 2.51 -6.87
C ARG A 27 -16.38 1.46 -6.92
N CYS A 28 -16.21 0.64 -5.89
CA CYS A 28 -15.10 -0.31 -5.77
C CYS A 28 -13.72 0.35 -6.00
N ARG A 29 -13.56 1.61 -5.60
CA ARG A 29 -12.37 2.41 -5.91
C ARG A 29 -11.18 1.91 -5.08
N PRO A 30 -10.05 1.55 -5.71
CA PRO A 30 -8.84 1.19 -4.97
C PRO A 30 -8.27 2.42 -4.26
N SER A 31 -7.74 2.21 -3.06
CA SER A 31 -6.96 3.23 -2.37
C SER A 31 -5.53 3.32 -2.93
N ARG A 32 -4.81 4.39 -2.58
CA ARG A 32 -3.37 4.51 -2.90
C ARG A 32 -2.58 3.31 -2.37
N ASP A 33 -2.91 2.87 -1.17
CA ASP A 33 -2.27 1.73 -0.51
C ASP A 33 -2.59 0.41 -1.23
N ASP A 34 -3.80 0.23 -1.76
CA ASP A 34 -4.13 -0.94 -2.57
C ASP A 34 -3.30 -1.00 -3.85
N LEU A 35 -3.16 0.14 -4.55
CA LEU A 35 -2.30 0.23 -5.73
C LEU A 35 -0.83 -0.01 -5.38
N ALA A 36 -0.33 0.59 -4.30
CA ALA A 36 1.05 0.43 -3.86
C ALA A 36 1.37 -1.04 -3.53
N ARG A 37 0.47 -1.73 -2.82
CA ARG A 37 0.62 -3.15 -2.49
C ARG A 37 0.63 -4.04 -3.73
N VAL A 38 -0.25 -3.79 -4.70
CA VAL A 38 -0.25 -4.53 -5.97
C VAL A 38 1.02 -4.27 -6.77
N LEU A 39 1.46 -3.01 -6.84
CA LEU A 39 2.68 -2.62 -7.54
C LEU A 39 3.91 -3.31 -6.94
N LEU A 40 4.04 -3.29 -5.61
CA LEU A 40 5.16 -3.93 -4.92
C LEU A 40 5.19 -5.43 -5.18
N TRP A 41 4.03 -6.10 -5.07
CA TRP A 41 3.90 -7.52 -5.41
C TRP A 41 4.35 -7.80 -6.85
N GLN A 42 3.85 -7.04 -7.83
CA GLN A 42 4.24 -7.20 -9.23
C GLN A 42 5.74 -6.99 -9.46
N MET A 43 6.34 -5.98 -8.82
CA MET A 43 7.77 -5.71 -8.93
C MET A 43 8.62 -6.86 -8.39
N ILE A 44 8.24 -7.40 -7.22
CA ILE A 44 8.93 -8.55 -6.61
C ILE A 44 8.77 -9.79 -7.46
N THR A 45 7.55 -10.14 -7.87
CA THR A 45 7.29 -11.33 -8.70
C THR A 45 7.99 -11.22 -10.06
N ALA A 46 8.01 -10.03 -10.68
CA ALA A 46 8.72 -9.80 -11.93
C ALA A 46 10.25 -9.92 -11.77
N ALA A 47 10.81 -9.44 -10.65
CA ALA A 47 12.22 -9.59 -10.34
C ALA A 47 12.59 -11.06 -10.12
N GLN A 48 11.77 -11.82 -9.40
CA GLN A 48 11.95 -13.26 -9.18
C GLN A 48 11.89 -14.08 -10.46
N ALA A 49 11.15 -13.63 -11.48
CA ALA A 49 11.08 -14.29 -12.78
C ALA A 49 12.29 -14.03 -13.71
N GLN A 50 13.25 -13.19 -13.30
CA GLN A 50 14.45 -12.91 -14.10
C GLN A 50 15.45 -14.07 -14.06
N LYS A 51 16.39 -14.08 -15.01
CA LYS A 51 17.48 -15.08 -15.06
C LYS A 51 18.38 -15.08 -13.81
N ASP A 52 18.49 -13.92 -13.16
CA ASP A 52 19.27 -13.70 -11.94
C ASP A 52 18.35 -13.00 -10.91
N PRO A 53 17.52 -13.79 -10.19
CA PRO A 53 16.52 -13.28 -9.25
C PRO A 53 17.14 -12.44 -8.13
N ASP A 54 18.25 -12.89 -7.55
CA ASP A 54 18.91 -12.22 -6.42
C ASP A 54 19.37 -10.81 -6.81
N ARG A 55 20.02 -10.69 -7.98
CA ARG A 55 20.45 -9.39 -8.49
C ARG A 55 19.27 -8.49 -8.86
N ALA A 56 18.23 -9.05 -9.48
CA ALA A 56 17.05 -8.28 -9.86
C ALA A 56 16.29 -7.75 -8.64
N LEU A 57 16.10 -8.61 -7.63
CA LEU A 57 15.41 -8.27 -6.39
C LEU A 57 16.22 -7.28 -5.56
N GLY A 58 17.55 -7.45 -5.50
CA GLY A 58 18.46 -6.49 -4.87
C GLY A 58 18.33 -5.08 -5.44
N LYS A 59 18.25 -4.92 -6.77
CA LYS A 59 18.05 -3.59 -7.38
C LYS A 59 16.72 -2.93 -6.98
N VAL A 60 15.66 -3.73 -6.87
CA VAL A 60 14.34 -3.24 -6.43
C VAL A 60 14.41 -2.78 -4.98
N ARG A 61 15.01 -3.59 -4.10
CA ARG A 61 15.24 -3.25 -2.70
C ARG A 61 16.02 -1.96 -2.58
N ASP A 62 17.20 -1.88 -3.20
CA ASP A 62 18.11 -0.75 -3.07
C ASP A 62 17.43 0.55 -3.51
N SER A 63 16.70 0.53 -4.65
CA SER A 63 15.95 1.71 -5.11
C SER A 63 14.87 2.17 -4.12
N ILE A 64 14.16 1.24 -3.47
CA ILE A 64 13.11 1.60 -2.50
C ILE A 64 13.74 2.10 -1.20
N VAL A 65 14.80 1.42 -0.73
CA VAL A 65 15.49 1.76 0.50
C VAL A 65 16.16 3.13 0.39
N ASP A 66 16.78 3.46 -0.75
CA ASP A 66 17.33 4.80 -1.02
C ASP A 66 16.26 5.90 -0.86
N ASP A 67 15.06 5.68 -1.40
CA ASP A 67 13.96 6.65 -1.31
C ASP A 67 13.32 6.71 0.09
N LEU A 68 13.37 5.63 0.86
CA LEU A 68 12.95 5.61 2.27
C LEU A 68 13.99 6.30 3.17
N GLU A 69 15.28 6.08 2.93
CA GLU A 69 16.36 6.76 3.64
C GLU A 69 16.26 8.28 3.46
N ARG A 70 15.97 8.75 2.24
CA ARG A 70 15.72 10.18 1.95
C ARG A 70 14.56 10.79 2.74
N GLN A 71 13.61 9.97 3.18
CA GLN A 71 12.49 10.38 4.04
C GLN A 71 12.85 10.32 5.53
N GLY A 72 14.03 9.80 5.88
CA GLY A 72 14.53 9.65 7.24
C GLY A 72 14.24 8.29 7.88
N PHE A 73 13.88 7.26 7.09
CA PHE A 73 13.74 5.90 7.61
C PHE A 73 15.11 5.22 7.77
N ASP A 74 15.20 4.31 8.74
CA ASP A 74 16.40 3.50 8.92
C ASP A 74 16.57 2.51 7.76
N VAL A 75 17.79 2.45 7.22
CA VAL A 75 18.13 1.62 6.06
C VAL A 75 17.93 0.13 6.37
N ARG A 76 18.43 -0.35 7.51
CA ARG A 76 18.39 -1.78 7.86
C ARG A 76 16.96 -2.23 8.13
N GLU A 77 16.19 -1.42 8.85
CA GLU A 77 14.77 -1.72 9.08
C GLU A 77 13.98 -1.73 7.77
N SER A 78 14.30 -0.82 6.84
CA SER A 78 13.67 -0.78 5.51
C SER A 78 14.01 -2.02 4.68
N GLU A 79 15.28 -2.45 4.71
CA GLU A 79 15.72 -3.70 4.09
C GLU A 79 15.00 -4.91 4.71
N ASN A 80 14.93 -5.01 6.04
CA ASN A 80 14.26 -6.11 6.73
C ASN A 80 12.79 -6.24 6.30
N VAL A 81 12.05 -5.14 6.32
CA VAL A 81 10.65 -5.10 5.88
C VAL A 81 10.51 -5.51 4.41
N PHE A 82 11.44 -5.10 3.55
CA PHE A 82 11.43 -5.51 2.15
C PHE A 82 11.60 -7.02 2.00
N HIS A 83 12.58 -7.63 2.68
CA HIS A 83 12.82 -9.08 2.59
C HIS A 83 11.63 -9.87 3.14
N GLU A 84 11.04 -9.47 4.27
CA GLU A 84 9.83 -10.11 4.80
C GLU A 84 8.64 -10.07 3.81
N LEU A 85 8.50 -8.97 3.07
CA LEU A 85 7.48 -8.84 2.03
C LEU A 85 7.81 -9.67 0.79
N ALA A 86 9.09 -9.72 0.39
CA ALA A 86 9.54 -10.52 -0.74
C ALA A 86 9.31 -12.01 -0.50
N ASP A 87 9.60 -12.48 0.71
CA ASP A 87 9.34 -13.86 1.15
C ASP A 87 7.85 -14.17 1.16
N ARG A 88 7.01 -13.23 1.63
CA ARG A 88 5.55 -13.41 1.59
C ARG A 88 5.01 -13.53 0.15
N TYR A 89 5.69 -12.92 -0.82
CA TYR A 89 5.26 -12.86 -2.21
C TYR A 89 5.91 -13.92 -3.10
N SER A 90 6.93 -14.64 -2.62
CA SER A 90 7.69 -15.62 -3.41
C SER A 90 6.89 -16.83 -3.86
N ASP A 91 5.80 -17.14 -3.15
CA ASP A 91 4.99 -18.35 -3.43
C ASP A 91 4.17 -18.23 -4.72
N GLY A 92 4.20 -17.07 -5.41
CA GLY A 92 3.51 -16.82 -6.68
C GLY A 92 1.98 -16.81 -6.58
N LEU A 93 1.43 -17.07 -5.39
CA LEU A 93 0.01 -16.98 -5.10
C LEU A 93 -0.41 -15.52 -4.93
N TYR A 94 -1.65 -15.22 -5.34
CA TYR A 94 -2.25 -13.90 -5.12
C TYR A 94 -2.36 -13.63 -3.61
N PRO A 95 -1.57 -12.68 -3.05
CA PRO A 95 -1.38 -12.59 -1.60
C PRO A 95 -2.43 -11.73 -0.90
N PHE A 96 -3.37 -11.15 -1.67
CA PHE A 96 -4.31 -10.17 -1.14
C PHE A 96 -5.60 -10.83 -0.65
N ARG A 97 -5.94 -10.56 0.61
CA ARG A 97 -7.19 -11.01 1.19
C ARG A 97 -8.39 -10.37 0.45
N PRO A 98 -9.40 -11.17 0.05
CA PRO A 98 -10.63 -10.64 -0.53
C PRO A 98 -11.30 -9.63 0.40
N LYS A 99 -11.74 -8.49 -0.15
CA LYS A 99 -12.49 -7.48 0.59
C LYS A 99 -13.98 -7.75 0.47
N ARG A 100 -14.68 -7.83 1.60
CA ARG A 100 -16.13 -8.15 1.65
C ARG A 100 -17.01 -7.23 0.79
N HIS A 101 -16.62 -5.96 0.63
CA HIS A 101 -17.38 -5.01 -0.19
C HIS A 101 -17.08 -5.12 -1.70
N LEU A 102 -16.13 -5.97 -2.10
CA LEU A 102 -15.80 -6.24 -3.51
C LEU A 102 -16.35 -7.60 -3.99
N ALA A 103 -16.83 -8.45 -3.08
CA ALA A 103 -17.45 -9.72 -3.45
C ALA A 103 -18.94 -9.48 -3.77
N PRO A 104 -19.48 -9.99 -4.90
CA PRO A 104 -20.92 -10.09 -5.07
C PRO A 104 -21.44 -11.06 -4.01
N PHE A 105 -22.51 -10.67 -3.31
CA PHE A 105 -23.23 -11.59 -2.42
C PHE A 105 -23.87 -12.72 -3.23
#